data_AF-A0A9N9P831-F1
#
_entry.id   AF-A0A9N9P831-F1
#
_cell.length_a   1.000
_cell.length_b   1.000
_cell.length_c   1.000
_cell.angle_alpha   90.00
_cell.angle_beta   90.00
_cell.angle_gamma   90.00
#
_symmetry.space_group_name_H-M   'P 1'
#
loop_
_entity.id
_entity.type
_entity.pdbx_description
1 polymer ?
#
loop_
_entity_poly.entity_id
_entity_poly.type
_entity_poly.pdbx_seq_one_letter_code
_entity_poly.pdbx_strand_id
1 'polypeptide(L)' 'MPIGFNLLNAIIHGKRESVIAKTPKLYSDIYKECWKHDAKERPTIQSVNKMLDQINIKKDLNVHNEKIRKISYYT' A
#
# COMPACT_ATOMS: atom_id res chain seq x y z
N MET A 1 19.14 -22.84 -8.57
CA MET A 1 18.14 -22.00 -9.27
C MET A 1 18.45 -20.55 -8.95
N PRO A 2 18.68 -19.67 -9.94
CA PRO A 2 19.09 -18.30 -9.68
C PRO A 2 18.01 -17.55 -8.90
N ILE A 3 18.43 -16.71 -7.95
CA ILE A 3 17.56 -15.94 -7.04
C ILE A 3 16.48 -15.18 -7.82
N GLY A 4 16.80 -14.68 -9.03
CA GLY A 4 15.87 -13.95 -9.89
C GLY A 4 14.71 -14.79 -10.46
N PHE A 5 14.90 -16.09 -10.71
CA PHE A 5 13.84 -16.94 -11.27
C PHE A 5 12.70 -17.16 -10.27
N ASN A 6 13.03 -17.33 -8.99
CA ASN A 6 12.05 -17.52 -7.92
C ASN A 6 11.17 -16.27 -7.71
N LEU A 7 11.79 -15.09 -7.76
CA LEU A 7 11.07 -13.83 -7.58
C LEU A 7 10.12 -13.56 -8.76
N LEU A 8 10.60 -13.72 -9.99
CA LEU A 8 9.80 -13.55 -11.19
C LEU A 8 8.56 -14.46 -11.16
N ASN A 9 8.77 -15.76 -10.87
CA ASN A 9 7.69 -16.72 -10.80
C ASN A 9 6.66 -16.35 -9.73
N ALA A 10 7.10 -15.90 -8.55
CA ALA A 10 6.19 -15.47 -7.50
C ALA A 10 5.38 -14.23 -7.89
N ILE A 11 5.97 -13.24 -8.57
CA ILE A 11 5.27 -12.03 -9.04
C ILE A 11 4.21 -12.36 -10.09
N ILE A 12 4.52 -13.28 -11.01
CA ILE A 12 3.58 -13.80 -12.01
C ILE A 12 2.37 -14.44 -11.30
N HIS A 13 2.61 -15.21 -10.23
CA HIS A 13 1.56 -15.82 -9.40
C HIS A 13 0.94 -14.86 -8.37
N GLY A 14 1.11 -13.55 -8.52
CA GLY A 14 0.40 -12.55 -7.73
C GLY A 14 1.08 -12.15 -6.42
N LYS A 15 2.29 -12.63 -6.12
CA LYS A 15 3.06 -12.13 -4.96
C LYS A 15 3.28 -10.62 -5.11
N ARG A 16 2.95 -9.87 -4.07
CA ARG A 16 3.22 -8.43 -3.90
C ARG A 16 3.85 -8.20 -2.54
N GLU A 17 4.45 -7.03 -2.36
CA GLU A 17 5.01 -6.65 -1.07
C GLU A 17 3.92 -6.53 0.00
N SER A 18 4.30 -6.79 1.25
CA SER A 18 3.45 -6.49 2.40
C SER A 18 3.47 -4.99 2.69
N VAL A 19 2.37 -4.46 3.23
CA VAL A 19 2.31 -3.04 3.62
C VAL A 19 3.29 -2.79 4.75
N ILE A 20 4.13 -1.77 4.59
CA ILE A 20 5.08 -1.34 5.62
C ILE A 20 4.30 -0.67 6.75
N ALA A 21 4.65 -0.99 8.00
CA ALA A 21 4.02 -0.38 9.16
C ALA A 21 4.16 1.15 9.11
N LYS A 22 3.11 1.87 9.54
CA LYS A 22 3.00 3.34 9.51
C LYS A 22 2.86 3.97 8.12
N THR A 23 2.86 3.19 7.04
CA THR A 23 2.45 3.71 5.73
C THR A 23 0.99 4.18 5.79
N PRO A 24 0.68 5.41 5.33
CA PRO A 24 -0.70 5.87 5.24
C PRO A 24 -1.56 4.90 4.45
N LYS A 25 -2.73 4.54 4.97
CA LYS A 25 -3.60 3.53 4.35
C LYS A 25 -3.89 3.87 2.88
N LEU A 26 -4.23 5.13 2.61
CA LEU A 26 -4.55 5.59 1.26
C LEU A 26 -3.35 5.44 0.30
N TYR A 27 -2.13 5.74 0.77
CA TYR A 27 -0.93 5.50 -0.03
C TYR A 27 -0.74 4.01 -0.33
N SER A 28 -0.97 3.15 0.67
CA SER A 28 -0.85 1.71 0.47
C SER A 28 -1.88 1.12 -0.48
N ASP A 29 -3.08 1.71 -0.50
CA ASP A 29 -4.13 1.32 -1.43
C ASP A 29 -3.76 1.77 -2.87
N ILE A 30 -3.16 2.94 -3.04
CA ILE A 30 -2.71 3.44 -4.36
C ILE A 30 -1.69 2.51 -5.01
N TYR A 31 -0.59 2.14 -4.33
CA TYR A 31 0.42 1.31 -4.99
C TYR A 31 -0.07 -0.13 -5.23
N LYS A 32 -1.01 -0.64 -4.43
CA LYS A 32 -1.67 -1.93 -4.70
C LYS A 32 -2.48 -1.89 -6.00
N GLU A 33 -3.23 -0.81 -6.22
CA GLU A 33 -3.97 -0.58 -7.47
C GLU A 33 -3.02 -0.47 -8.66
N CYS A 34 -1.91 0.27 -8.52
CA CYS A 34 -0.87 0.37 -9.54
C CYS A 34 -0.20 -0.98 -9.89
N TRP A 35 -0.20 -1.94 -8.95
CA TRP A 35 0.43 -3.25 -9.10
C TRP A 35 -0.56 -4.41 -9.33
N LYS A 36 -1.80 -4.10 -9.76
CA LYS A 36 -2.73 -5.14 -10.23
C LYS A 36 -2.12 -5.98 -11.36
N HIS A 37 -2.47 -7.26 -11.35
CA HIS A 37 -1.91 -8.24 -12.27
C HIS A 37 -2.27 -7.89 -13.72
N ASP A 38 -3.56 -7.67 -14.01
CA ASP A 38 -4.01 -7.17 -15.30
C ASP A 38 -3.65 -5.68 -15.47
N ALA A 39 -2.99 -5.36 -16.58
CA ALA A 39 -2.62 -4.00 -16.94
C ALA A 39 -3.84 -3.09 -17.13
N LYS A 40 -4.98 -3.63 -17.56
CA LYS A 40 -6.22 -2.87 -17.80
C LYS A 40 -6.87 -2.38 -16.50
N GLU A 41 -6.62 -3.07 -15.40
CA GLU A 41 -7.15 -2.69 -14.09
C GLU A 41 -6.30 -1.63 -13.38
N ARG A 42 -5.10 -1.32 -13.93
CA ARG A 42 -4.20 -0.34 -13.34
C ARG A 42 -4.75 1.07 -13.59
N PRO A 43 -4.67 1.97 -12.60
CA PRO A 43 -5.09 3.35 -12.77
C PRO A 43 -4.19 4.08 -13.76
N THR A 44 -4.76 5.10 -14.42
CA THR A 44 -3.97 6.07 -15.19
C THR A 44 -3.17 6.95 -14.25
N ILE A 45 -2.09 7.56 -14.76
CA ILE A 45 -1.29 8.49 -13.94
C ILE A 45 -2.11 9.69 -13.45
N GLN A 46 -3.10 10.13 -14.22
CA GLN A 46 -4.02 11.19 -13.83
C GLN A 46 -4.91 10.75 -12.64
N SER A 47 -5.40 9.51 -12.63
CA SER A 47 -6.14 8.96 -11.49
C SER A 47 -5.24 8.83 -10.26
N VAL A 48 -4.01 8.36 -10.43
CA VAL A 48 -3.02 8.27 -9.34
C VAL A 48 -2.76 9.64 -8.72
N ASN A 49 -2.52 10.68 -9.54
CA ASN A 49 -2.31 12.05 -9.03
C ASN A 49 -3.50 12.53 -8.20
N LYS A 50 -4.73 12.34 -8.67
CA LYS A 50 -5.94 12.70 -7.92
C LYS A 50 -6.06 11.96 -6.59
N MET A 51 -5.68 10.68 -6.54
CA MET A 51 -5.68 9.90 -5.30
C MET A 51 -4.58 10.36 -4.33
N LEU A 52 -3.40 10.73 -4.86
CA LEU A 52 -2.30 11.25 -4.07
C LEU A 52 -2.66 12.59 -3.41
N ASP A 53 -3.35 13.48 -4.14
CA ASP A 53 -3.82 14.77 -3.61
C ASP A 53 -4.80 14.62 -2.42
N GLN A 54 -5.47 13.47 -2.30
CA GLN A 54 -6.37 13.17 -1.19
C GLN A 54 -5.64 12.70 0.09
N ILE A 55 -4.33 12.40 0.01
CA ILE A 55 -3.57 11.94 1.17
C ILE A 55 -3.33 13.11 2.13
N ASN A 56 -3.93 13.02 3.31
CA ASN A 56 -3.64 13.94 4.41
C ASN A 56 -2.73 13.27 5.45
N ILE A 57 -1.42 13.42 5.25
CA ILE A 57 -0.37 12.79 6.06
C ILE A 57 -0.55 13.11 7.56
N LYS A 58 -0.89 14.35 7.92
CA LYS A 58 -1.06 14.77 9.32
C LYS A 58 -2.23 14.03 9.98
N LYS A 59 -3.35 13.93 9.27
CA LYS A 59 -4.55 13.22 9.77
C LYS A 59 -4.26 11.72 9.95
N ASP A 60 -3.58 11.11 8.99
CA ASP A 60 -3.30 9.67 9.02
C ASP A 60 -2.34 9.28 10.15
N LEU A 61 -1.34 10.13 10.44
CA LEU A 61 -0.46 9.97 11.61
C LEU A 61 -1.22 10.12 12.94
N ASN A 62 -2.13 11.09 13.03
CA ASN A 62 -2.93 11.29 14.24
C ASN A 62 -3.85 10.09 14.54
N VAL A 63 -4.53 9.54 13.52
CA VAL A 63 -5.36 8.34 13.66
C VAL A 63 -4.53 7.14 14.11
N HIS A 64 -3.31 6.99 13.60
CA HIS A 64 -2.40 5.92 14.03
C HIS A 64 -2.01 6.06 15.51
N ASN A 65 -1.67 7.27 15.95
CA ASN A 65 -1.34 7.56 17.34
C ASN A 65 -2.52 7.30 18.27
N GLU A 66 -3.74 7.67 17.88
CA GLU A 66 -4.96 7.36 18.65
C GLU A 66 -5.22 5.87 18.79
N LYS A 67 -4.99 5.08 17.72
CA LYS A 67 -5.10 3.62 17.78
C LYS A 67 -4.08 3.02 18.73
N ILE A 68 -2.83 3.44 18.68
CA ILE A 68 -1.79 3.00 19.63
C ILE A 68 -2.20 3.34 21.05
N ARG A 69 -2.66 4.57 21.28
CA ARG A 69 -3.10 5.03 22.60
C ARG A 69 -4.23 4.15 23.14
N LYS A 70 -5.24 3.85 22.31
CA LYS A 70 -6.33 2.93 22.68
C LYS A 70 -5.82 1.53 23.02
N ILE A 71 -4.94 0.94 22.21
CA ILE A 71 -4.38 -0.39 22.52
C ILE A 71 -3.67 -0.37 23.88
N SER A 72 -2.83 0.65 24.13
CA SER A 72 -2.14 0.82 25.40
C SER A 72 -3.06 1.01 26.61
N TYR A 73 -4.31 1.44 26.44
CA TYR A 73 -5.28 1.50 27.54
C TYR A 73 -5.91 0.14 27.86
N TYR A 74 -5.91 -0.78 26.90
CA TYR A 74 -6.54 -2.11 27.04
C TYR A 74 -5.54 -3.25 27.25
N THR A 75 -4.25 -2.92 27.39
CA THR A 75 -3.17 -3.88 27.67
C THR A 75 -2.43 -3.43 28.92
#